data_AF-A0AAD9UUH8-F1
#
_entry.id   AF-A0AAD9UUH8-F1
#
_cell.length_a   1.000
_cell.length_b   1.000
_cell.length_c   1.000
_cell.angle_alpha   90.00
_cell.angle_beta   90.00
_cell.angle_gamma   90.00
#
_symmetry.space_group_name_H-M   'P 1'
#
loop_
_entity.id
_entity.type
_entity.pdbx_description
1 polymer ?
#
loop_
_entity_poly.entity_id
_entity_poly.type
_entity_poly.pdbx_seq_one_letter_code
_entity_poly.pdbx_strand_id
1 'polypeptide(L)'
;MTAKQIDEKLSQFRGEEALPMDQLCEIKDLEKRLDLLLNVDNLLQACQQLYYSKNFLLVLEYVLSIGNILNSGSNRGGAYGFRLQSLPKLADIRGNNKKNTLLKFLILQLENSNPDALNFTGELKSVTKAAACSSKALFAEVEVMKKDLVKIKKLSSDILLKRSQTNSQDVKLHNDVEVSFSFLPHRFFKIFPSVLFTPVSTLSLPGPG
;
A
#
# COMPACT_ATOMS: atom_id res chain seq x y z
N MET A 1 -50.61 5.73 2.86
CA MET A 1 -50.02 5.85 4.21
C MET A 1 -49.64 7.30 4.44
N THR A 2 -50.01 7.88 5.58
CA THR A 2 -49.55 9.22 5.96
C THR A 2 -48.14 9.16 6.54
N ALA A 3 -47.34 10.23 6.41
CA ALA A 3 -45.96 10.28 6.90
C ALA A 3 -45.82 9.86 8.37
N LYS A 4 -46.83 10.16 9.21
CA LYS A 4 -46.91 9.71 10.60
C LYS A 4 -47.00 8.18 10.75
N GLN A 5 -47.74 7.49 9.89
CA GLN A 5 -47.84 6.02 9.93
C GLN A 5 -46.54 5.34 9.50
N ILE A 6 -45.76 5.99 8.63
CA ILE A 6 -44.45 5.51 8.21
C ILE A 6 -43.46 5.68 9.38
N ASP A 7 -43.44 6.84 10.03
CA ASP A 7 -42.55 7.13 11.15
C ASP A 7 -42.85 6.25 12.37
N GLU A 8 -44.12 5.98 12.64
CA GLU A 8 -44.57 5.08 13.71
C GLU A 8 -44.19 3.61 13.42
N LYS A 9 -44.34 3.15 12.17
CA LYS A 9 -43.83 1.83 11.76
C LYS A 9 -42.30 1.73 11.77
N LEU A 10 -41.59 2.79 11.41
CA LEU A 10 -40.13 2.86 11.51
C LEU A 10 -39.65 2.89 12.97
N SER A 11 -40.45 3.45 13.88
CA SER A 11 -40.14 3.47 15.31
C SER A 11 -40.25 2.10 15.97
N GLN A 12 -41.18 1.25 15.52
CA GLN A 12 -41.32 -0.14 15.97
C GLN A 12 -40.18 -1.05 15.47
N PHE A 13 -39.52 -0.69 14.36
CA PHE A 13 -38.38 -1.41 13.81
C PHE A 13 -37.04 -1.09 14.49
N ARG A 14 -37.03 -0.28 15.56
CA ARG A 14 -35.81 0.17 16.23
C ARG A 14 -35.30 -0.81 17.30
N GLY A 15 -35.27 -2.10 16.95
CA GLY A 15 -34.60 -3.15 17.71
C GLY A 15 -33.67 -3.94 16.79
N GLU A 16 -32.36 -3.79 16.97
CA GLU A 16 -31.30 -4.74 16.59
C GLU A 16 -30.89 -4.92 15.10
N GLU A 17 -31.58 -4.32 14.12
CA GLU A 17 -31.35 -4.66 12.69
C GLU A 17 -30.60 -3.63 11.83
N ALA A 18 -30.28 -2.44 12.33
CA ALA A 18 -29.35 -1.57 11.61
C ALA A 18 -27.92 -2.11 11.84
N LEU A 19 -27.43 -2.96 10.92
CA LEU A 19 -25.98 -3.08 10.75
C LEU A 19 -25.48 -1.64 10.58
N PRO A 20 -24.72 -1.05 11.53
CA PRO A 20 -24.62 0.39 11.59
C PRO A 20 -23.99 0.85 10.28
N MET A 21 -24.67 1.71 9.54
CA MET A 21 -24.09 2.39 8.37
C MET A 21 -22.72 3.01 8.71
N ASP A 22 -22.50 3.31 10.00
CA ASP A 22 -21.25 3.72 10.61
C ASP A 22 -20.10 2.72 10.39
N GLN A 23 -20.35 1.40 10.49
CA GLN A 23 -19.35 0.36 10.24
C GLN A 23 -18.99 0.23 8.76
N LEU A 24 -19.92 0.52 7.85
CA LEU A 24 -19.66 0.55 6.41
C LEU A 24 -18.88 1.82 6.01
N CYS A 25 -19.09 2.93 6.72
CA CYS A 25 -18.34 4.17 6.56
C CYS A 25 -16.88 4.05 7.05
N GLU A 26 -16.58 3.24 8.07
CA GLU A 26 -15.18 2.95 8.50
C GLU A 26 -14.33 2.28 7.39
N ILE A 27 -14.96 1.61 6.42
CA ILE A 27 -14.26 0.90 5.34
C ILE A 27 -13.82 1.83 4.19
N LYS A 28 -14.25 3.11 4.20
CA LYS A 28 -14.02 4.07 3.10
C LYS A 28 -12.55 4.46 2.89
N ASP A 29 -11.66 4.20 3.85
CA ASP A 29 -10.23 4.49 3.74
C ASP A 29 -9.45 3.44 2.91
N LEU A 30 -10.10 2.79 1.93
CA LEU A 30 -9.44 1.84 1.03
C LEU A 30 -8.50 2.53 0.04
N GLU A 31 -8.79 3.78 -0.35
CA GLU A 31 -7.96 4.56 -1.27
C GLU A 31 -6.58 4.90 -0.67
N LYS A 32 -6.51 5.22 0.63
CA LYS A 32 -5.23 5.42 1.36
C LYS A 32 -4.33 4.17 1.35
N ARG A 33 -4.90 2.98 1.11
CA ARG A 33 -4.15 1.71 1.05
C ARG A 33 -3.43 1.51 -0.29
N LEU A 34 -3.79 2.27 -1.33
CA LEU A 34 -3.08 2.27 -2.61
C LEU A 34 -1.68 2.90 -2.47
N ASP A 35 -1.54 3.92 -1.62
CA ASP A 35 -0.25 4.57 -1.31
C ASP A 35 0.73 3.61 -0.63
N LEU A 36 0.22 2.65 0.15
CA LEU A 36 1.03 1.61 0.77
C LEU A 36 1.66 0.68 -0.27
N LEU A 37 0.85 0.20 -1.22
CA LEU A 37 1.33 -0.66 -2.31
C LEU A 37 2.41 0.05 -3.12
N LEU A 38 2.22 1.33 -3.40
CA LEU A 38 3.20 2.16 -4.08
C LEU A 38 4.52 2.28 -3.29
N ASN A 39 4.45 2.47 -1.97
CA ASN A 39 5.64 2.55 -1.14
C ASN A 39 6.41 1.23 -1.02
N VAL A 40 5.69 0.11 -0.92
CA VAL A 40 6.31 -1.22 -0.89
C VAL A 40 6.98 -1.53 -2.22
N ASP A 41 6.32 -1.22 -3.35
CA ASP A 41 6.89 -1.38 -4.68
C ASP A 41 8.15 -0.52 -4.87
N ASN A 42 8.10 0.77 -4.47
CA ASN A 42 9.27 1.64 -4.51
C ASN A 42 10.46 1.09 -3.70
N LEU A 43 10.21 0.57 -2.49
CA LEU A 43 11.25 -0.05 -1.65
C LEU A 43 11.83 -1.32 -2.30
N LEU A 44 10.97 -2.19 -2.83
CA LEU A 44 11.40 -3.41 -3.50
C LEU A 44 12.25 -3.09 -4.73
N GLN A 45 11.79 -2.17 -5.58
CA GLN A 45 12.53 -1.72 -6.74
C GLN A 45 13.86 -1.07 -6.36
N ALA A 46 13.90 -0.24 -5.32
CA ALA A 46 15.14 0.35 -4.84
C ALA A 46 16.16 -0.71 -4.40
N CYS A 47 15.72 -1.73 -3.66
CA CYS A 47 16.57 -2.85 -3.27
C CYS A 47 17.09 -3.63 -4.48
N GLN A 48 16.24 -3.92 -5.46
CA GLN A 48 16.63 -4.59 -6.70
C GLN A 48 17.63 -3.76 -7.51
N GLN A 49 17.38 -2.45 -7.66
CA GLN A 49 18.27 -1.54 -8.36
C GLN A 49 19.65 -1.48 -7.69
N LEU A 50 19.70 -1.37 -6.35
CA LEU A 50 20.96 -1.38 -5.60
C LEU A 50 21.72 -2.71 -5.75
N TYR A 51 21.01 -3.83 -5.79
CA TYR A 51 21.62 -5.16 -5.86
C TYR A 51 22.09 -5.53 -7.28
N TYR A 52 21.33 -5.15 -8.31
CA TYR A 52 21.58 -5.57 -9.70
C TYR A 52 22.27 -4.50 -10.57
N SER A 53 22.40 -3.26 -10.09
CA SER A 53 23.13 -2.20 -10.82
C SER A 53 24.62 -2.54 -10.89
N LYS A 54 25.05 -3.02 -12.06
CA LYS A 54 26.46 -3.32 -12.34
C LYS A 54 27.32 -2.06 -12.24
N ASN A 55 26.80 -0.93 -12.71
CA ASN A 55 27.50 0.34 -12.68
C ASN A 55 27.67 0.85 -11.24
N PHE A 56 26.67 0.70 -10.39
CA PHE A 56 26.81 1.05 -8.97
C PHE A 56 27.81 0.15 -8.25
N LEU A 57 27.77 -1.16 -8.48
CA LEU A 57 28.76 -2.09 -7.92
C LEU A 57 30.19 -1.72 -8.34
N LEU A 58 30.40 -1.38 -9.60
CA LEU A 58 31.70 -0.92 -10.10
C LEU A 58 32.15 0.37 -9.40
N VAL A 59 31.25 1.34 -9.18
CA VAL A 59 31.57 2.54 -8.39
C VAL A 59 32.01 2.16 -6.96
N LEU A 60 31.33 1.20 -6.31
CA LEU A 60 31.71 0.74 -4.98
C LEU A 60 33.09 0.06 -4.98
N GLU A 61 33.43 -0.72 -6.00
CA GLU A 61 34.75 -1.33 -6.16
C GLU A 61 35.86 -0.29 -6.32
N TYR A 62 35.61 0.78 -7.08
CA TYR A 62 36.54 1.90 -7.19
C TYR A 62 36.73 2.61 -5.85
N VAL A 63 35.64 2.87 -5.12
CA VAL A 63 35.70 3.48 -3.79
C VAL A 63 36.49 2.61 -2.81
N LEU A 64 36.26 1.29 -2.83
CA LEU A 64 36.99 0.34 -1.99
C LEU A 64 38.48 0.34 -2.35
N SER A 65 38.82 0.30 -3.63
CA SER A 65 40.20 0.28 -4.11
C SER A 65 40.95 1.55 -3.70
N ILE A 66 40.35 2.72 -3.95
CA ILE A 66 40.90 4.02 -3.54
C ILE A 66 41.06 4.07 -2.01
N GLY A 67 40.04 3.65 -1.27
CA GLY A 67 40.08 3.59 0.19
C GLY A 67 41.22 2.72 0.72
N ASN A 68 41.44 1.54 0.11
CA ASN A 68 42.52 0.63 0.49
C ASN A 68 43.90 1.20 0.19
N ILE A 69 44.07 1.89 -0.94
CA ILE A 69 45.33 2.57 -1.28
C ILE A 69 45.61 3.69 -0.27
N LEU A 70 44.62 4.55 -0.01
CA LEU A 70 44.79 5.70 0.91
C LEU A 70 45.04 5.28 2.36
N ASN A 71 44.50 4.13 2.78
CA ASN A 71 44.67 3.61 4.14
C ASN A 71 45.75 2.52 4.23
N SER A 72 46.60 2.38 3.20
CA SER A 72 47.71 1.44 3.21
C SER A 72 48.64 1.68 4.42
N GLY A 73 49.05 0.59 5.09
CA GLY A 73 49.87 0.67 6.30
C GLY A 73 49.10 0.99 7.60
N SER A 74 47.78 1.15 7.53
CA SER A 74 46.91 1.27 8.72
C SER A 74 46.03 0.03 8.91
N ASN A 75 45.39 -0.10 10.08
CA ASN A 75 44.38 -1.12 10.33
C ASN A 75 43.09 -0.95 9.50
N ARG A 76 42.98 0.10 8.69
CA ARG A 76 41.88 0.37 7.77
C ARG A 76 42.21 0.05 6.31
N GLY A 77 43.45 -0.34 6.00
CA GLY A 77 43.85 -0.82 4.68
C GLY A 77 43.47 -2.30 4.48
N GLY A 78 43.45 -2.75 3.22
CA GLY A 78 43.16 -4.16 2.89
C GLY A 78 41.74 -4.61 3.25
N ALA A 79 40.79 -3.68 3.30
CA ALA A 79 39.40 -3.99 3.60
C ALA A 79 38.75 -4.75 2.43
N TYR A 80 37.82 -5.64 2.77
CA TYR A 80 36.96 -6.35 1.81
C TYR A 80 35.67 -5.58 1.48
N GLY A 81 35.37 -4.51 2.21
CA GLY A 81 34.17 -3.71 2.03
C GLY A 81 34.10 -2.54 2.99
N PHE A 82 33.09 -1.69 2.81
CA PHE A 82 32.85 -0.52 3.65
C PHE A 82 31.35 -0.29 3.87
N ARG A 83 31.01 0.50 4.89
CA ARG A 83 29.62 0.91 5.16
C ARG A 83 29.18 1.96 4.14
N LEU A 84 28.01 1.80 3.51
CA LEU A 84 27.46 2.79 2.56
C LEU A 84 27.31 4.20 3.18
N GLN A 85 27.11 4.29 4.50
CA GLN A 85 27.11 5.55 5.26
C GLN A 85 28.44 6.34 5.16
N SER A 86 29.51 5.72 4.68
CA SER A 86 30.78 6.39 4.42
C SER A 86 30.83 7.12 3.08
N LEU A 87 29.92 6.83 2.13
CA LEU A 87 29.92 7.46 0.80
C LEU A 87 29.85 9.00 0.85
N PRO A 88 29.03 9.65 1.70
CA PRO A 88 29.02 11.11 1.79
C PRO A 88 30.38 11.72 2.15
N LYS A 89 31.21 10.99 2.91
CA LYS A 89 32.54 11.46 3.35
C LYS A 89 33.51 11.69 2.19
N LEU A 90 33.26 11.08 1.02
CA LEU A 90 34.08 11.30 -0.17
C LEU A 90 34.05 12.78 -0.61
N ALA A 91 32.94 13.49 -0.36
CA ALA A 91 32.83 14.91 -0.65
C ALA A 91 33.59 15.77 0.37
N ASP A 92 33.77 15.28 1.60
CA ASP A 92 34.42 16.00 2.69
C ASP A 92 35.94 15.86 2.66
N ILE A 93 36.46 14.73 2.17
CA ILE A 93 37.90 14.48 2.09
C ILE A 93 38.50 15.33 0.96
N ARG A 94 39.43 16.22 1.31
CA ARG A 94 40.11 17.13 0.38
C ARG A 94 41.58 16.76 0.20
N GLY A 95 42.08 16.96 -1.02
CA GLY A 95 43.52 16.90 -1.28
C GLY A 95 44.28 18.08 -0.67
N ASN A 96 45.61 18.02 -0.68
CA ASN A 96 46.50 19.04 -0.09
C ASN A 96 46.22 20.46 -0.61
N ASN A 97 45.79 20.59 -1.86
CA ASN A 97 45.47 21.88 -2.49
C ASN A 97 44.08 22.43 -2.13
N LYS A 98 43.29 21.71 -1.30
CA LYS A 98 41.91 22.00 -0.84
C LYS A 98 40.84 22.22 -1.93
N LYS A 99 41.24 22.31 -3.20
CA LYS A 99 40.37 22.54 -4.37
C LYS A 99 39.66 21.27 -4.84
N ASN A 100 40.33 20.12 -4.76
CA ASN A 100 39.79 18.85 -5.20
C ASN A 100 39.37 17.99 -4.00
N THR A 101 38.20 17.36 -4.11
CA THR A 101 37.69 16.36 -3.16
C THR A 101 37.99 14.95 -3.67
N LEU A 102 37.93 13.96 -2.78
CA LEU A 102 38.07 12.56 -3.16
C LEU A 102 36.94 12.12 -4.10
N LEU A 103 35.74 12.67 -3.92
CA LEU A 103 34.63 12.47 -4.84
C LEU A 103 34.95 13.01 -6.25
N LYS A 104 35.53 14.22 -6.36
CA LYS A 104 35.92 14.76 -7.67
C LYS A 104 36.99 13.91 -8.34
N PHE A 105 37.96 13.44 -7.56
CA PHE A 105 38.97 12.50 -8.05
C PHE A 105 38.34 11.20 -8.56
N LEU A 106 37.42 10.59 -7.81
CA LEU A 106 36.71 9.38 -8.21
C LEU A 106 35.97 9.58 -9.54
N ILE A 107 35.25 10.68 -9.70
CA ILE A 107 34.52 11.00 -10.95
C ILE A 107 35.50 11.07 -12.12
N LEU A 108 36.59 11.83 -11.99
CA LEU A 108 37.61 11.95 -13.05
C LEU A 108 38.24 10.60 -13.39
N GLN A 109 38.48 9.74 -12.39
CA GLN A 109 39.03 8.41 -12.60
C GLN A 109 38.06 7.54 -13.40
N LEU A 110 36.77 7.56 -13.04
CA LEU A 110 35.73 6.82 -13.74
C LEU A 110 35.50 7.35 -15.16
N GLU A 111 35.51 8.68 -15.37
CA GLU A 111 35.43 9.29 -16.72
C GLU A 111 36.52 8.75 -17.65
N ASN A 112 37.72 8.52 -17.12
CA ASN A 112 38.86 8.04 -17.91
C ASN A 112 38.86 6.52 -18.10
N SER A 113 38.44 5.73 -17.10
CA SER A 113 38.57 4.28 -17.15
C SER A 113 37.29 3.53 -17.51
N ASN A 114 36.14 3.98 -17.01
CA ASN A 114 34.83 3.35 -17.21
C ASN A 114 33.72 4.42 -17.17
N PRO A 115 33.58 5.25 -18.23
CA PRO A 115 32.63 6.36 -18.24
C PRO A 115 31.18 5.91 -18.04
N ASP A 116 30.83 4.70 -18.52
CA ASP A 116 29.49 4.13 -18.36
C ASP A 116 29.08 3.95 -16.89
N ALA A 117 30.04 3.75 -15.98
CA ALA A 117 29.76 3.61 -14.55
C ALA A 117 29.10 4.86 -13.96
N LEU A 118 29.31 6.04 -14.54
CA LEU A 118 28.70 7.30 -14.09
C LEU A 118 27.18 7.33 -14.35
N ASN A 119 26.68 6.49 -15.23
CA ASN A 119 25.25 6.35 -15.53
C ASN A 119 24.47 5.59 -14.44
N PHE A 120 25.13 5.10 -13.39
CA PHE A 120 24.48 4.36 -12.29
C PHE A 120 23.33 5.14 -11.64
N THR A 121 23.41 6.47 -11.62
CA THR A 121 22.33 7.33 -11.09
C THR A 121 21.01 7.14 -11.84
N GLY A 122 21.07 6.82 -13.13
CA GLY A 122 19.90 6.48 -13.95
C GLY A 122 19.32 5.09 -13.66
N GLU A 123 20.13 4.18 -13.11
CA GLU A 123 19.71 2.83 -12.69
C GLU A 123 19.06 2.85 -11.30
N LEU A 124 19.42 3.83 -10.45
CA LEU A 124 18.97 3.93 -9.05
C LEU A 124 17.78 4.89 -8.84
N LYS A 125 16.93 5.07 -9.85
CA LYS A 125 15.82 6.06 -9.81
C LYS A 125 14.86 5.86 -8.63
N SER A 126 14.55 4.61 -8.27
CA SER A 126 13.59 4.30 -7.21
C SER A 126 14.18 4.48 -5.81
N VAL A 127 15.51 4.58 -5.67
CA VAL A 127 16.18 4.81 -4.37
C VAL A 127 15.76 6.16 -3.76
N THR A 128 15.61 7.20 -4.58
CA THR A 128 15.17 8.53 -4.09
C THR A 128 13.73 8.50 -3.57
N LYS A 129 12.84 7.76 -4.24
CA LYS A 129 11.45 7.58 -3.81
C LYS A 129 11.40 6.75 -2.52
N ALA A 130 12.13 5.66 -2.47
CA ALA A 130 12.22 4.79 -1.31
C ALA A 130 12.82 5.49 -0.08
N ALA A 131 13.74 6.44 -0.27
CA ALA A 131 14.32 7.22 0.82
C ALA A 131 13.28 8.12 1.54
N ALA A 132 12.20 8.50 0.87
CA ALA A 132 11.09 9.23 1.49
C ALA A 132 10.11 8.31 2.22
N CYS A 133 10.16 7.00 1.99
CA CYS A 133 9.27 6.04 2.64
C CYS A 133 9.74 5.75 4.07
N SER A 134 8.80 5.79 5.02
CA SER A 134 9.05 5.38 6.42
C SER A 134 8.64 3.92 6.62
N SER A 135 9.61 3.03 6.80
CA SER A 135 9.33 1.61 7.10
C SER A 135 8.44 1.46 8.34
N LYS A 136 8.64 2.29 9.37
CA LYS A 136 7.81 2.30 10.59
C LYS A 136 6.34 2.64 10.28
N ALA A 137 6.11 3.64 9.44
CA ALA A 137 4.76 4.03 9.04
C ALA A 137 4.10 2.91 8.23
N LEU A 138 4.83 2.28 7.31
CA LEU A 138 4.33 1.14 6.53
C LEU A 138 3.91 -0.03 7.43
N PHE A 139 4.72 -0.39 8.43
CA PHE A 139 4.38 -1.45 9.37
C PHE A 139 3.13 -1.12 10.19
N ALA A 140 3.03 0.12 10.69
CA ALA A 140 1.86 0.56 11.44
C ALA A 140 0.57 0.45 10.60
N GLU A 141 0.63 0.89 9.34
CA GLU A 141 -0.48 0.84 8.41
C GLU A 141 -0.90 -0.61 8.08
N VAL A 142 0.06 -1.51 7.87
CA VAL A 142 -0.21 -2.95 7.67
C VAL A 142 -0.94 -3.56 8.87
N GLU A 143 -0.57 -3.19 10.10
CA GLU A 143 -1.25 -3.69 11.30
C GLU A 143 -2.67 -3.17 11.44
N VAL A 144 -2.93 -1.91 11.06
CA VAL A 144 -4.29 -1.36 10.99
C VAL A 144 -5.11 -2.13 9.95
N MET A 145 -4.58 -2.34 8.75
CA MET A 145 -5.28 -3.08 7.70
C MET A 145 -5.62 -4.52 8.10
N LYS A 146 -4.71 -5.22 8.78
CA LYS A 146 -4.98 -6.58 9.28
C LYS A 146 -6.19 -6.60 10.22
N LYS A 147 -6.25 -5.63 11.15
CA LYS A 147 -7.39 -5.50 12.07
C LYS A 147 -8.68 -5.23 11.32
N ASP A 148 -8.64 -4.35 10.33
CA ASP A 148 -9.82 -4.03 9.52
C ASP A 148 -10.31 -5.22 8.70
N LEU A 149 -9.41 -6.01 8.11
CA LEU A 149 -9.79 -7.25 7.41
C LEU A 149 -10.47 -8.25 8.35
N VAL A 150 -10.01 -8.37 9.59
CA VAL A 150 -10.66 -9.21 10.60
C VAL A 150 -12.05 -8.68 10.95
N LYS A 151 -12.20 -7.35 11.12
CA LYS A 151 -13.52 -6.73 11.33
C LYS A 151 -14.46 -7.02 10.16
N ILE A 152 -14.03 -6.78 8.92
CA ILE A 152 -14.84 -7.02 7.72
C ILE A 152 -15.27 -8.50 7.64
N LYS A 153 -14.35 -9.43 7.89
CA LYS A 153 -14.67 -10.86 7.90
C LYS A 153 -15.74 -11.19 8.94
N LYS A 154 -15.62 -10.64 10.15
CA LYS A 154 -16.61 -10.83 11.22
C LYS A 154 -17.98 -10.24 10.84
N LEU A 155 -18.00 -9.01 10.36
CA LEU A 155 -19.24 -8.36 9.92
C LEU A 155 -19.92 -9.14 8.80
N SER A 156 -19.17 -9.64 7.83
CA SER A 156 -19.69 -10.51 6.77
C SER A 156 -20.33 -11.78 7.34
N SER A 157 -19.67 -12.46 8.28
CA SER A 157 -20.24 -13.63 8.96
C SER A 157 -21.50 -13.30 9.77
N ASP A 158 -21.50 -12.19 10.50
CA ASP A 158 -22.65 -11.74 11.31
C ASP A 158 -23.86 -11.39 10.42
N ILE A 159 -23.64 -10.75 9.27
CA ILE A 159 -24.69 -10.50 8.25
C ILE A 159 -25.26 -11.81 7.73
N LEU A 160 -24.41 -12.78 7.40
CA LEU A 160 -24.84 -14.09 6.87
C LEU A 160 -25.65 -14.87 7.92
N LEU A 161 -25.26 -14.80 9.19
CA LEU A 161 -25.98 -15.45 10.29
C LEU A 161 -27.34 -14.78 10.54
N LYS A 162 -27.41 -13.45 10.52
CA LYS A 162 -28.68 -12.72 10.65
C LYS A 162 -29.63 -13.04 9.50
N ARG A 163 -29.11 -13.18 8.26
CA ARG A 163 -29.91 -13.57 7.09
C ARG A 163 -30.53 -14.97 7.20
N SER A 164 -29.93 -15.92 7.91
CA SER A 164 -30.52 -17.26 8.09
C SER A 164 -31.54 -17.32 9.24
N GLN A 165 -31.61 -16.28 10.08
CA GLN A 165 -32.50 -16.18 11.24
C GLN A 165 -33.70 -15.25 10.99
N THR A 166 -33.84 -14.65 9.80
CA THR A 166 -34.94 -13.73 9.47
C THR A 166 -36.30 -14.40 9.67
N ASN A 167 -37.19 -13.72 10.39
CA ASN A 167 -38.51 -14.24 10.74
C ASN A 167 -39.50 -14.06 9.57
N SER A 168 -40.60 -14.80 9.58
CA SER A 168 -41.64 -14.81 8.54
C SER A 168 -42.29 -13.43 8.28
N GLN A 169 -42.22 -12.52 9.27
CA GLN A 169 -42.68 -11.13 9.14
C GLN A 169 -41.71 -10.24 8.32
N ASP A 170 -40.40 -10.46 8.43
CA ASP A 170 -39.38 -9.70 7.68
C ASP A 170 -39.35 -10.11 6.21
N VAL A 171 -39.55 -11.40 5.93
CA VAL A 171 -39.74 -11.93 4.56
C VAL A 171 -40.98 -11.32 3.91
N LYS A 172 -42.04 -11.12 4.68
CA LYS A 172 -43.28 -10.50 4.19
C LYS A 172 -43.08 -9.02 3.89
N LEU A 173 -42.34 -8.29 4.74
CA LEU A 173 -41.98 -6.89 4.46
C LEU A 173 -41.09 -6.77 3.23
N HIS A 174 -40.07 -7.63 3.07
CA HIS A 174 -39.22 -7.63 1.87
C HIS A 174 -40.05 -7.80 0.60
N ASN A 175 -40.96 -8.80 0.59
CA ASN A 175 -41.85 -9.03 -0.54
C ASN A 175 -42.82 -7.86 -0.77
N ASP A 176 -43.41 -7.30 0.28
CA ASP A 176 -44.35 -6.17 0.17
C ASP A 176 -43.65 -4.89 -0.34
N VAL A 177 -42.39 -4.67 0.06
CA VAL A 177 -41.56 -3.55 -0.39
C VAL A 177 -41.13 -3.77 -1.84
N GLU A 178 -40.65 -4.96 -2.19
CA GLU A 178 -40.25 -5.31 -3.56
C GLU A 178 -41.43 -5.19 -4.55
N VAL A 179 -42.61 -5.68 -4.16
CA VAL A 179 -43.85 -5.49 -4.92
C VAL A 179 -44.17 -3.99 -5.03
N SER A 180 -44.06 -3.21 -3.96
CA SER A 180 -44.31 -1.77 -4.03
C SER A 180 -43.33 -1.01 -4.94
N PHE A 181 -42.06 -1.45 -4.99
CA PHE A 181 -41.06 -0.91 -5.92
C PHE A 181 -41.34 -1.28 -7.38
N SER A 182 -41.93 -2.45 -7.65
CA SER A 182 -42.32 -2.88 -8.99
C SER A 182 -43.44 -2.02 -9.62
N PHE A 183 -44.21 -1.31 -8.79
CA PHE A 183 -45.26 -0.37 -9.22
C PHE A 183 -44.79 1.09 -9.36
N LEU A 184 -43.53 1.42 -9.04
CA LEU A 184 -43.03 2.80 -9.21
C LEU A 184 -42.69 3.09 -10.69
N PRO A 185 -43.08 4.27 -11.22
CA PRO A 185 -42.76 4.63 -12.59
C PRO A 185 -41.24 4.65 -12.83
N HIS A 186 -40.80 4.07 -13.95
CA HIS A 186 -39.40 3.78 -14.32
C HIS A 186 -38.37 4.92 -14.13
N ARG A 187 -38.79 6.18 -13.94
CA ARG A 187 -37.89 7.30 -13.62
C ARG A 187 -37.20 7.17 -12.27
N PHE A 188 -37.78 6.46 -11.29
CA PHE A 188 -37.18 6.29 -9.95
C PHE A 188 -36.08 5.21 -9.91
N PHE A 189 -36.08 4.26 -10.85
CA PHE A 189 -35.12 3.14 -10.88
C PHE A 189 -33.68 3.56 -11.24
N LYS A 190 -33.44 4.78 -11.73
CA LYS A 190 -32.09 5.28 -12.05
C LYS A 190 -31.23 5.64 -10.84
N ILE A 191 -31.80 5.64 -9.63
CA ILE A 191 -31.12 6.09 -8.40
C ILE A 191 -30.49 4.91 -7.63
N PHE A 192 -30.92 3.66 -7.87
CA PHE A 192 -30.43 2.49 -7.15
C PHE A 192 -29.68 1.53 -8.08
N PRO A 193 -28.45 1.08 -7.72
CA PRO A 193 -27.70 0.13 -8.53
C PRO A 193 -28.38 -1.25 -8.55
N SER A 194 -28.35 -1.90 -9.71
CA SER A 194 -29.05 -3.16 -10.05
C SER A 194 -28.74 -4.37 -9.14
N VAL A 195 -27.75 -4.24 -8.25
CA VAL A 195 -27.27 -5.30 -7.36
C VAL A 195 -28.16 -5.48 -6.12
N LEU A 196 -29.01 -4.50 -5.81
CA LEU A 196 -29.95 -4.56 -4.68
C LEU A 196 -31.19 -5.44 -4.92
N PHE A 197 -31.43 -5.90 -6.15
CA PHE A 197 -32.66 -6.58 -6.56
C PHE A 197 -32.45 -8.01 -7.08
N THR A 198 -31.28 -8.62 -6.84
CA THR A 198 -31.10 -10.04 -7.17
C THR A 198 -31.86 -10.91 -6.15
N PRO A 199 -32.82 -11.75 -6.57
CA PRO A 199 -33.56 -12.62 -5.66
C PRO A 199 -32.63 -13.57 -4.92
N VAL A 200 -32.87 -13.75 -3.61
CA VAL A 200 -32.06 -14.61 -2.72
C VAL A 200 -31.97 -16.06 -3.21
N SER A 201 -32.95 -16.52 -4.00
CA SER A 201 -33.07 -17.90 -4.48
C SER A 201 -32.03 -18.31 -5.54
N THR A 202 -31.26 -17.38 -6.12
CA THR A 202 -30.31 -17.69 -7.20
C THR A 202 -28.84 -17.77 -6.77
N LEU A 203 -28.53 -17.51 -5.51
CA LEU A 203 -27.18 -17.70 -4.95
C LEU A 203 -27.05 -19.10 -4.33
N SER A 204 -27.10 -20.13 -5.17
CA SER A 204 -26.65 -21.47 -4.79
C SER A 204 -25.12 -21.46 -4.66
N LEU A 205 -24.63 -21.73 -3.44
CA LEU A 205 -23.22 -22.00 -3.19
C LEU A 205 -22.78 -23.23 -4.01
N PRO A 206 -21.63 -23.20 -4.71
CA PRO A 206 -21.05 -24.42 -5.25
C PRO A 206 -20.67 -25.32 -4.06
N GLY A 207 -21.25 -26.51 -4.02
CA GLY A 207 -20.94 -27.50 -2.99
C GLY A 207 -19.48 -27.94 -3.06
N PRO A 208 -18.92 -28.49 -1.96
CA PRO A 208 -17.55 -28.98 -1.95
C PRO A 208 -17.47 -30.23 -2.84
N GLY A 209 -16.75 -30.10 -3.95
CA GLY A 209 -16.26 -31.21 -4.78
C GLY A 209 -14.77 -31.40 -4.57
#